data_AF-A0A921YV26-F1
#
_entry.id   AF-A0A921YV26-F1
#
_cell.length_a   1.000
_cell.length_b   1.000
_cell.length_c   1.000
_cell.angle_alpha   90.00
_cell.angle_beta   90.00
_cell.angle_gamma   90.00
#
_symmetry.space_group_name_H-M   'P 1'
#
loop_
_entity.id
_entity.type
_entity.pdbx_description
1 polymer ?
#
loop_
_entity_poly.entity_id
_entity_poly.type
_entity_poly.pdbx_seq_one_letter_code
_entity_poly.pdbx_strand_id
1 'polypeptide(L)'
;MWDIAAKFKAKFVFAEHRYYGESLPFGNKSLDNQHIGYLTSAQALADYADLVNHLQGDAVNLKYPVIAFGGSYGGMLAAYFRIKYPHLVAGEIASSAPVHMYPGMVPCELFNEIATDSYKIANSKCPDNIRRSWSVLRSYVACANTSQWLRQSWNLCGPTNSPIDVEFLVQFLKSM
;
A
#
# COMPACT_ATOMS: atom_id res chain seq x y z
N MET A 1 2.30 -18.24 1.19
CA MET A 1 3.09 -18.73 2.35
C MET A 1 2.56 -20.09 2.79
N TRP A 2 1.32 -20.19 3.28
CA TRP A 2 0.69 -21.45 3.71
C TRP A 2 0.90 -22.64 2.76
N ASP A 3 0.70 -22.45 1.45
CA ASP A 3 0.82 -23.51 0.44
C ASP A 3 2.22 -24.15 0.34
N ILE A 4 3.28 -23.43 0.71
CA ILE A 4 4.67 -23.90 0.57
C ILE A 4 5.31 -24.31 1.89
N ALA A 5 4.75 -23.94 3.05
CA ALA A 5 5.34 -24.24 4.37
C ALA A 5 5.64 -25.71 4.54
N ALA A 6 4.63 -26.55 4.29
CA ALA A 6 4.67 -27.96 4.58
C ALA A 6 5.78 -28.62 3.76
N LYS A 7 5.93 -28.19 2.50
CA LYS A 7 7.02 -28.63 1.62
C LYS A 7 8.40 -28.29 2.17
N PHE A 8 8.55 -27.11 2.78
CA PHE A 8 9.82 -26.66 3.36
C PHE A 8 9.98 -27.01 4.85
N LYS A 9 8.98 -27.65 5.47
CA LYS A 9 8.91 -27.91 6.92
C LYS A 9 9.16 -26.63 7.74
N ALA A 10 8.68 -25.50 7.23
CA ALA A 10 8.95 -24.18 7.79
C ALA A 10 7.94 -23.79 8.88
N LYS A 11 8.42 -23.05 9.88
CA LYS A 11 7.56 -22.28 10.79
C LYS A 11 7.19 -20.95 10.13
N PHE A 12 5.98 -20.45 10.39
CA PHE A 12 5.59 -19.11 9.98
C PHE A 12 5.49 -18.16 11.15
N VAL A 13 5.90 -16.94 10.87
CA VAL A 13 5.80 -15.81 11.77
C VAL A 13 5.29 -14.64 10.93
N PHE A 14 4.19 -14.04 11.36
CA PHE A 14 3.72 -12.76 10.84
C PHE A 14 4.05 -11.71 11.89
N ALA A 15 5.05 -10.89 11.60
CA ALA A 15 5.46 -9.79 12.48
C ALA A 15 4.64 -8.56 12.12
N GLU A 16 3.82 -8.09 13.06
CA GLU A 16 3.05 -6.87 12.86
C GLU A 16 4.00 -5.65 12.85
N HIS A 17 3.72 -4.69 11.97
CA HIS A 17 4.54 -3.49 11.84
C HIS A 17 4.22 -2.52 12.98
N ARG A 18 5.24 -1.92 13.60
CA ARG A 18 5.04 -0.87 14.61
C ARG A 18 4.08 0.22 14.11
N TYR A 19 3.24 0.74 14.99
CA TYR A 19 2.17 1.72 14.72
C TYR A 19 0.97 1.20 13.93
N TYR A 20 0.90 -0.09 13.61
CA TYR A 20 -0.27 -0.72 12.98
C TYR A 20 -0.86 -1.77 13.92
N GLY A 21 -2.17 -1.98 13.80
CA GLY A 21 -2.89 -2.99 14.59
C GLY A 21 -2.75 -2.74 16.09
N GLU A 22 -2.25 -3.74 16.80
CA GLU A 22 -2.06 -3.71 18.26
C GLU A 22 -0.62 -3.33 18.65
N SER A 23 0.31 -3.31 17.69
CA SER A 23 1.73 -2.98 17.87
C SER A 23 1.97 -1.48 17.99
N LEU A 24 1.37 -0.86 18.99
CA LEU A 24 1.39 0.59 19.25
C LEU A 24 2.37 0.93 20.40
N PRO A 25 3.57 1.49 20.12
CA PRO A 25 4.59 1.73 21.15
C PRO A 25 4.13 2.62 22.30
N PHE A 26 3.16 3.50 22.04
CA PHE A 26 2.59 4.42 23.03
C PHE A 26 1.06 4.28 23.14
N GLY A 27 0.51 3.13 22.75
CA GLY A 27 -0.94 2.90 22.68
C GLY A 27 -1.64 3.97 21.85
N ASN A 28 -2.72 4.53 22.38
CA ASN A 28 -3.59 5.51 21.72
C ASN A 28 -2.86 6.82 21.35
N LYS A 29 -1.70 7.10 21.97
CA LYS A 29 -0.90 8.31 21.70
C LYS A 29 0.09 8.14 20.56
N SER A 30 0.24 6.93 20.01
CA SER A 30 1.27 6.64 19.02
C SER A 30 1.21 7.57 17.80
N LEU A 31 0.02 7.95 17.34
CA LEU A 31 -0.14 8.79 16.14
C LEU A 31 -0.13 10.30 16.41
N ASP A 32 0.13 10.75 17.64
CA ASP A 32 0.26 12.19 17.91
C ASP A 32 1.61 12.75 17.42
N ASN A 33 1.69 14.08 17.32
CA ASN A 33 2.88 14.77 16.80
C ASN A 33 4.16 14.53 17.63
N GLN A 34 4.04 14.15 18.90
CA GLN A 34 5.20 13.93 19.78
C GLN A 34 5.75 12.50 19.64
N HIS A 35 4.89 11.53 19.32
CA HIS A 35 5.23 10.12 19.33
C HIS A 35 5.36 9.51 17.93
N ILE A 36 4.80 10.13 16.88
CA ILE A 36 4.85 9.58 15.51
C ILE A 36 6.27 9.52 14.93
N GLY A 37 7.24 10.24 15.52
CA GLY A 37 8.63 10.29 15.06
C GLY A 37 9.36 8.93 15.04
N TYR A 38 8.90 7.92 15.79
CA TYR A 38 9.50 6.57 15.75
C TYR A 38 8.85 5.63 14.72
N LEU A 39 7.88 6.10 13.94
CA LEU A 39 7.31 5.39 12.80
C LEU A 39 8.23 5.56 11.58
N THR A 40 9.27 4.74 11.50
CA THR A 40 10.17 4.69 10.34
C THR A 40 10.43 3.26 9.89
N SER A 41 10.74 3.07 8.60
CA SER A 41 11.09 1.75 8.07
C SER A 41 12.37 1.20 8.71
N ALA A 42 13.38 2.04 8.97
CA ALA A 42 14.61 1.62 9.64
C ALA A 42 14.34 1.01 11.02
N GLN A 43 13.45 1.64 11.78
CA GLN A 43 13.01 1.18 13.08
C GLN A 43 12.17 -0.11 13.00
N ALA A 44 11.27 -0.23 12.02
CA ALA A 44 10.52 -1.48 11.79
C ALA A 44 11.44 -2.65 11.41
N LEU A 45 12.48 -2.41 10.59
CA LEU A 45 13.49 -3.42 10.27
C LEU A 45 14.28 -3.85 11.51
N ALA A 46 14.57 -2.93 12.44
CA ALA A 46 15.20 -3.26 13.71
C ALA A 46 14.29 -4.14 14.59
N ASP A 47 12.98 -3.86 14.65
CA ASP A 47 12.03 -4.74 15.36
C ASP A 47 12.04 -6.16 14.80
N TYR A 48 12.06 -6.29 13.47
CA TYR A 48 12.11 -7.61 12.84
C TYR A 48 13.45 -8.32 13.11
N ALA A 49 14.56 -7.58 13.14
CA ALA A 49 15.86 -8.15 13.51
C ALA A 49 15.85 -8.68 14.95
N ASP A 50 15.34 -7.90 15.90
CA ASP A 50 15.23 -8.29 17.30
C ASP A 50 14.28 -9.47 17.48
N LEU A 51 13.15 -9.48 16.78
CA LEU A 51 12.21 -10.60 16.80
C LEU A 51 12.83 -11.88 16.24
N VAL A 52 13.57 -11.80 15.13
CA VAL A 52 14.27 -12.97 14.57
C VAL A 52 15.28 -13.51 15.57
N ASN A 53 16.08 -12.65 16.20
CA ASN A 53 17.04 -13.07 17.22
C ASN A 53 16.34 -13.72 18.42
N HIS A 54 15.27 -13.10 18.90
CA HIS A 54 14.46 -13.65 20.00
C HIS A 54 13.93 -15.04 19.68
N LEU A 55 13.40 -15.25 18.47
CA LEU A 55 12.83 -16.54 18.05
C LEU A 55 13.88 -17.61 17.75
N GLN A 56 15.08 -17.23 17.35
CA GLN A 56 16.20 -18.16 17.14
C GLN A 56 16.86 -18.58 18.46
N GLY A 57 16.71 -17.77 19.51
CA GLY A 57 17.30 -18.01 20.83
C GLY A 57 18.81 -17.79 20.86
N ASP A 58 19.44 -18.19 21.97
CA ASP A 58 20.87 -17.97 22.21
C ASP A 58 21.78 -18.80 21.30
N ALA A 59 23.01 -18.30 21.10
CA ALA A 59 24.03 -18.81 20.17
C ALA A 59 24.46 -20.29 20.37
N VAL A 60 23.96 -20.96 21.40
CA VAL A 60 24.23 -22.38 21.68
C VAL A 60 23.45 -23.31 20.75
N ASN A 61 22.33 -22.84 20.17
CA ASN A 61 21.49 -23.64 19.26
C ASN A 61 21.80 -23.38 17.78
N LEU A 62 21.58 -24.41 16.95
CA LEU A 62 21.61 -24.31 15.48
C LEU A 62 20.59 -23.27 14.99
N LYS A 63 21.07 -22.22 14.33
CA LYS A 63 20.22 -21.21 13.70
C LYS A 63 19.58 -21.76 12.43
N TYR A 64 18.26 -21.61 12.32
CA TYR A 64 17.52 -21.98 11.11
C TYR A 64 17.59 -20.85 10.08
N PRO A 65 17.69 -21.14 8.77
CA PRO A 65 17.61 -20.11 7.74
C PRO A 65 16.24 -19.42 7.77
N VAL A 66 16.26 -18.08 7.80
CA VAL A 66 15.04 -17.25 7.76
C VAL A 66 14.88 -16.69 6.36
N ILE A 67 13.68 -16.79 5.80
CA ILE A 67 13.31 -16.15 4.52
C ILE A 67 12.27 -15.07 4.81
N ALA A 68 12.55 -13.83 4.42
CA ALA A 68 11.62 -12.72 4.58
C ALA A 68 10.58 -12.72 3.46
N PHE A 69 9.30 -12.50 3.78
CA PHE A 69 8.23 -12.40 2.80
C PHE A 69 7.52 -11.07 2.95
N GLY A 70 7.13 -10.45 1.84
CA GLY A 70 6.31 -9.25 1.88
C GLY A 70 5.69 -8.89 0.53
N GLY A 71 4.57 -8.18 0.59
CA GLY A 71 3.87 -7.62 -0.56
C GLY A 71 3.79 -6.10 -0.47
N SER A 72 3.84 -5.39 -1.61
CA SER A 72 3.75 -3.92 -1.64
C SER A 72 4.83 -3.27 -0.73
N TYR A 73 4.47 -2.36 0.17
CA TYR A 73 5.39 -1.81 1.18
C TYR A 73 6.05 -2.90 2.04
N GLY A 74 5.32 -3.96 2.40
CA GLY A 74 5.90 -5.12 3.08
C GLY A 74 6.96 -5.82 2.23
N GLY A 75 6.80 -5.83 0.91
CA GLY A 75 7.80 -6.34 -0.03
C GLY A 75 9.05 -5.46 -0.09
N MET A 76 8.89 -4.14 -0.02
CA MET A 76 10.03 -3.21 0.13
C MET A 76 10.76 -3.50 1.44
N LEU A 77 10.04 -3.70 2.54
CA LEU A 77 10.63 -4.08 3.83
C LEU A 77 11.36 -5.41 3.74
N ALA A 78 10.81 -6.45 3.09
CA ALA A 78 11.48 -7.73 2.92
C ALA A 78 12.82 -7.58 2.15
N ALA A 79 12.83 -6.82 1.05
CA ALA A 79 14.05 -6.50 0.29
C ALA A 79 15.06 -5.73 1.15
N TYR A 80 14.62 -4.68 1.83
CA TYR A 80 15.50 -3.88 2.70
C TYR A 80 16.02 -4.69 3.88
N PHE A 81 15.23 -5.62 4.40
CA PHE A 81 15.63 -6.48 5.50
C PHE A 81 16.75 -7.43 5.09
N ARG A 82 16.67 -8.05 3.90
CA ARG A 82 17.79 -8.82 3.35
C ARG A 82 19.03 -7.95 3.15
N ILE A 83 18.88 -6.76 2.56
CA ILE A 83 20.01 -5.86 2.27
C ILE A 83 20.73 -5.40 3.56
N LYS A 84 19.97 -5.04 4.59
CA LYS A 84 20.51 -4.47 5.84
C LYS A 84 20.91 -5.52 6.88
N TYR A 85 20.21 -6.65 6.92
CA TYR A 85 20.44 -7.73 7.88
C TYR A 85 20.71 -9.07 7.17
N PRO A 86 21.67 -9.15 6.23
CA PRO A 86 21.95 -10.39 5.49
C PRO A 86 22.49 -11.52 6.38
N HIS A 87 22.94 -11.19 7.59
CA HIS A 87 23.37 -12.14 8.62
C HIS A 87 22.21 -12.77 9.41
N LEU A 88 20.99 -12.22 9.32
CA LEU A 88 19.78 -12.76 9.96
C LEU A 88 18.85 -13.46 8.97
N VAL A 89 18.72 -12.91 7.76
CA VAL A 89 17.78 -13.39 6.74
C VAL A 89 18.56 -13.94 5.57
N ALA A 90 18.38 -15.21 5.23
CA ALA A 90 19.09 -15.90 4.15
C ALA A 90 18.63 -15.46 2.74
N GLY A 91 17.39 -14.99 2.62
CA GLY A 91 16.82 -14.49 1.36
C GLY A 91 15.41 -13.93 1.56
N GLU A 92 14.82 -13.40 0.50
CA GLU A 92 13.55 -12.71 0.56
C GLU A 92 12.66 -12.99 -0.66
N ILE A 93 11.35 -12.79 -0.46
CA ILE A 93 10.37 -12.68 -1.54
C ILE A 93 9.70 -11.31 -1.42
N ALA A 94 10.13 -10.38 -2.26
CA ALA A 94 9.62 -9.01 -2.35
C ALA A 94 8.55 -8.91 -3.46
N SER A 95 7.32 -9.30 -3.15
CA SER A 95 6.22 -9.37 -4.12
C SER A 95 5.64 -7.98 -4.41
N SER A 96 5.59 -7.59 -5.69
CA SER A 96 5.05 -6.29 -6.14
C SER A 96 5.58 -5.10 -5.33
N ALA A 97 6.87 -5.12 -4.98
CA ALA A 97 7.51 -4.10 -4.16
C ALA A 97 7.97 -2.91 -5.01
N PRO A 98 7.40 -1.69 -4.85
CA PRO A 98 7.74 -0.54 -5.68
C PRO A 98 9.03 0.16 -5.18
N VAL A 99 10.14 -0.59 -5.09
CA VAL A 99 11.43 -0.10 -4.52
C VAL A 99 12.07 1.06 -5.29
N HIS A 100 11.62 1.32 -6.52
CA HIS A 100 12.09 2.45 -7.35
C HIS A 100 11.07 3.59 -7.47
N MET A 101 9.93 3.55 -6.77
CA MET A 101 8.90 4.59 -6.86
C MET A 101 9.26 5.82 -5.99
N TYR A 102 10.44 6.39 -6.23
CA TYR A 102 10.96 7.58 -5.57
C TYR A 102 11.18 8.71 -6.59
N PRO A 103 11.14 10.00 -6.16
CA PRO A 103 11.37 11.12 -7.05
C PRO A 103 12.69 10.99 -7.83
N GLY A 104 12.61 11.13 -9.16
CA GLY A 104 13.77 11.05 -10.05
C GLY A 104 14.22 9.65 -10.46
N MET A 105 13.63 8.58 -9.91
CA MET A 105 13.93 7.20 -10.34
C MET A 105 13.01 6.70 -11.45
N VAL A 106 11.74 7.12 -11.44
CA VAL A 106 10.73 6.79 -12.46
C VAL A 106 9.87 8.03 -12.77
N PRO A 107 9.24 8.10 -13.97
CA PRO A 107 8.30 9.18 -14.28
C PRO A 107 7.12 9.20 -13.29
N CYS A 108 6.70 10.39 -12.87
CA CYS A 108 5.60 10.55 -11.91
C CYS A 108 4.27 9.95 -12.40
N GLU A 109 4.03 9.95 -13.71
CA GLU A 109 2.78 9.48 -14.31
C GLU A 109 2.73 7.97 -14.52
N LEU A 110 3.85 7.25 -14.32
CA LEU A 110 3.97 5.84 -14.66
C LEU A 110 2.87 4.97 -14.02
N PHE A 111 2.52 5.25 -12.76
CA PHE A 111 1.45 4.52 -12.07
C PHE A 111 0.09 4.68 -12.78
N ASN A 112 -0.26 5.92 -13.13
CA ASN A 112 -1.53 6.25 -13.79
C ASN A 112 -1.58 5.72 -15.23
N GLU A 113 -0.45 5.72 -15.93
CA GLU A 113 -0.31 5.15 -17.27
C GLU A 113 -0.59 3.63 -17.24
N ILE A 114 0.06 2.90 -16.33
CA ILE A 114 -0.16 1.45 -16.18
C ILE A 114 -1.60 1.14 -15.75
N ALA A 115 -2.17 1.95 -14.84
CA ALA A 115 -3.57 1.80 -14.45
C ALA A 115 -4.50 1.98 -15.66
N THR A 116 -4.25 2.99 -16.49
CA THR A 116 -5.01 3.24 -17.73
C THR A 116 -4.88 2.09 -18.73
N ASP A 117 -3.66 1.55 -18.91
CA ASP A 117 -3.42 0.43 -19.80
C ASP A 117 -4.13 -0.86 -19.34
N SER A 118 -4.30 -1.04 -18.03
CA SER A 118 -5.07 -2.17 -17.49
C SER A 118 -6.52 -2.16 -17.96
N TYR A 119 -7.17 -1.00 -18.03
CA TYR A 119 -8.51 -0.85 -18.61
C TYR A 119 -8.52 -1.07 -20.13
N LYS A 120 -7.45 -0.66 -20.81
CA LYS A 120 -7.28 -0.84 -22.26
C LYS A 120 -7.22 -2.31 -22.64
N ILE A 121 -6.58 -3.15 -21.83
CA ILE A 121 -6.51 -4.60 -22.02
C ILE A 121 -7.91 -5.22 -22.00
N ALA A 122 -8.77 -4.78 -21.06
CA ALA A 122 -10.15 -5.26 -20.99
C ALA A 122 -10.98 -4.78 -22.19
N ASN A 123 -10.85 -3.51 -22.58
CA ASN A 123 -11.49 -2.96 -23.76
C ASN A 123 -10.76 -1.70 -24.27
N SER A 124 -10.42 -1.69 -25.56
CA SER A 124 -9.67 -0.59 -26.18
C SER A 124 -10.36 0.78 -26.12
N LYS A 125 -11.70 0.83 -26.00
CA LYS A 125 -12.49 2.07 -25.86
C LYS A 125 -12.67 2.51 -24.41
N CYS A 126 -12.33 1.67 -23.43
CA CYS A 126 -12.57 1.96 -22.01
C CYS A 126 -11.80 3.22 -21.53
N PRO A 127 -10.50 3.38 -21.81
CA PRO A 127 -9.77 4.60 -21.44
C PRO A 127 -10.39 5.88 -22.02
N ASP A 128 -10.87 5.83 -23.26
CA ASP A 128 -11.48 7.00 -23.91
C ASP A 128 -12.83 7.35 -23.30
N ASN A 129 -13.65 6.34 -22.99
CA ASN A 129 -14.93 6.54 -22.31
C ASN A 129 -14.73 7.12 -20.89
N ILE A 130 -13.76 6.58 -20.13
CA ILE A 130 -13.39 7.11 -18.82
C ILE A 130 -12.89 8.56 -18.95
N ARG A 131 -12.02 8.86 -19.91
CA ARG A 131 -11.51 10.23 -20.12
C ARG A 131 -12.64 11.22 -20.44
N ARG A 132 -13.61 10.81 -21.25
CA ARG A 132 -14.78 11.63 -21.59
C ARG A 132 -15.71 11.84 -20.39
N SER A 133 -15.86 10.84 -19.51
CA SER A 133 -16.74 10.93 -18.35
C SER A 133 -16.35 12.08 -17.42
N TRP A 134 -15.07 12.43 -17.31
CA TRP A 134 -14.59 13.55 -16.49
C TRP A 134 -15.15 14.90 -16.91
N SER A 135 -15.20 15.16 -18.22
CA SER A 135 -15.82 16.39 -18.77
C SER A 135 -17.33 16.38 -18.53
N VAL A 136 -17.96 15.21 -18.74
CA VAL A 136 -19.40 15.02 -18.51
C VAL A 136 -19.73 15.35 -17.05
N LEU A 137 -19.07 14.71 -16.08
CA LEU A 137 -19.29 14.96 -14.64
C LEU A 137 -19.19 16.44 -14.27
N ARG A 138 -18.15 17.14 -14.74
CA ARG A 138 -17.94 18.58 -14.49
C ARG A 138 -19.05 19.46 -15.07
N SER A 139 -19.70 19.03 -16.17
CA SER A 139 -20.79 19.80 -16.78
C SER A 139 -22.09 19.78 -15.95
N TYR A 140 -22.31 18.76 -15.10
CA TYR A 140 -23.54 18.64 -14.29
C TYR A 140 -23.61 19.62 -13.11
N VAL A 141 -22.53 20.34 -12.81
CA VAL A 141 -22.48 21.37 -11.75
C VAL A 141 -23.27 22.64 -12.12
N ALA A 142 -23.52 22.87 -13.41
CA ALA A 142 -24.01 24.17 -13.89
C ALA A 142 -25.47 24.50 -13.50
N CYS A 143 -26.28 23.53 -13.07
CA CYS A 143 -27.71 23.72 -12.79
C CYS A 143 -28.21 22.84 -11.61
N ALA A 144 -29.23 23.32 -10.88
CA ALA A 144 -29.82 22.59 -9.75
C ALA A 144 -30.49 21.24 -10.16
N ASN A 145 -31.05 21.16 -11.36
CA ASN A 145 -31.67 19.92 -11.85
C ASN A 145 -30.61 18.87 -12.25
N THR A 146 -29.45 19.32 -12.74
CA THR A 146 -28.37 18.42 -13.17
C THR A 146 -27.62 17.83 -11.98
N SER A 147 -27.44 18.58 -10.89
CA SER A 147 -26.85 18.05 -9.66
C SER A 147 -27.71 16.95 -9.02
N GLN A 148 -29.04 17.11 -9.00
CA GLN A 148 -29.95 16.07 -8.49
C GLN A 148 -29.89 14.78 -9.32
N TRP A 149 -29.86 14.90 -10.66
CA TRP A 149 -29.72 13.75 -11.54
C TRP A 149 -28.41 13.00 -11.29
N LEU A 150 -27.30 13.73 -11.12
CA LEU A 150 -25.99 13.13 -10.87
C LEU A 150 -26.00 12.33 -9.56
N ARG A 151 -26.52 12.94 -8.49
CA ARG A 151 -26.66 12.30 -7.19
C ARG A 151 -27.49 11.02 -7.24
N GLN A 152 -28.63 11.04 -7.93
CA GLN A 152 -29.51 9.88 -8.05
C GLN A 152 -28.88 8.78 -8.92
N SER A 153 -28.28 9.14 -10.06
CA SER A 153 -27.70 8.18 -10.99
C SER A 153 -26.46 7.49 -10.43
N TRP A 154 -25.70 8.18 -9.57
CA TRP A 154 -24.48 7.66 -8.94
C TRP A 154 -24.70 7.21 -7.49
N ASN A 155 -25.94 7.24 -6.98
CA ASN A 155 -26.29 6.88 -5.61
C ASN A 155 -25.43 7.60 -4.54
N LEU A 156 -25.20 8.90 -4.73
CA LEU A 156 -24.32 9.68 -3.84
C LEU A 156 -25.05 10.08 -2.55
N CYS A 157 -24.39 9.89 -1.40
CA CYS A 157 -24.92 10.25 -0.09
C CYS A 157 -24.99 11.78 0.10
N GLY A 158 -23.94 12.49 -0.33
CA GLY A 158 -23.76 13.93 -0.17
C GLY A 158 -24.28 14.77 -1.33
N PRO A 159 -24.30 16.11 -1.18
CA PRO A 159 -24.63 17.03 -2.26
C PRO A 159 -23.55 17.02 -3.37
N THR A 160 -23.96 17.33 -4.59
CA THR A 160 -23.07 17.58 -5.74
C THR A 160 -23.43 18.92 -6.36
N ASN A 161 -23.55 19.93 -5.50
CA ASN A 161 -24.23 21.18 -5.82
C ASN A 161 -23.24 22.30 -6.12
N SER A 162 -21.95 22.05 -5.86
CA SER A 162 -20.86 22.98 -6.10
C SER A 162 -19.77 22.37 -7.00
N PRO A 163 -18.94 23.20 -7.65
CA PRO A 163 -17.76 22.72 -8.38
C PRO A 163 -16.79 21.94 -7.49
N ILE A 164 -16.71 22.28 -6.20
CA ILE A 164 -15.84 21.61 -5.23
C ILE A 164 -16.32 20.18 -4.99
N ASP A 165 -17.63 19.97 -4.83
CA ASP A 165 -18.19 18.63 -4.60
C ASP A 165 -17.91 17.69 -5.78
N VAL A 166 -18.03 18.20 -7.01
CA VAL A 166 -17.76 17.41 -8.22
C VAL A 166 -16.26 17.21 -8.44
N GLU A 167 -15.42 18.18 -8.10
CA GLU A 167 -13.97 17.94 -8.10
C GLU A 167 -13.61 16.85 -7.11
N PHE A 168 -14.15 16.89 -5.89
CA PHE A 168 -13.94 15.84 -4.89
C PHE A 168 -14.36 14.47 -5.41
N LEU A 169 -15.54 14.36 -6.04
CA LEU A 169 -15.98 13.13 -6.69
C LEU A 169 -15.00 12.68 -7.78
N VAL A 170 -14.54 13.57 -8.65
CA VAL A 170 -13.59 13.24 -9.72
C VAL A 170 -12.25 12.77 -9.13
N GLN A 171 -11.75 13.41 -8.06
CA GLN A 171 -10.53 12.99 -7.39
C GLN A 171 -10.70 11.62 -6.72
N PHE A 172 -11.83 11.39 -6.06
CA PHE A 172 -12.18 10.08 -5.50
C PHE A 172 -12.17 8.99 -6.58
N LEU A 173 -12.82 9.22 -7.72
CA LEU A 173 -12.88 8.28 -8.84
C LEU A 173 -11.53 8.03 -9.50
N LYS A 174 -10.61 9.01 -9.47
CA LYS A 174 -9.23 8.84 -9.96
C LYS A 174 -8.33 8.10 -8.98
N SER A 175 -8.66 8.11 -7.70
CA SER A 175 -7.87 7.49 -6.64
C SER A 175 -8.22 6.02 -6.37
N MET A 176 -9.32 5.53 -6.96
CA MET A 176 -9.74 4.12 -6.95
C MET A 176 -9.10 3.34 -8.09
#